data_AF-A0AAD4F2L1-F1
#
_entry.id   AF-A0AAD4F2L1-F1
#
_cell.length_a   1.000
_cell.length_b   1.000
_cell.length_c   1.000
_cell.angle_alpha   90.00
_cell.angle_beta   90.00
_cell.angle_gamma   90.00
#
_symmetry.space_group_name_H-M   'P 1'
#
loop_
_entity.id
_entity.type
_entity.pdbx_description
1 polymer ?
#
loop_
_entity_poly.entity_id
_entity_poly.type
_entity_poly.pdbx_seq_one_letter_code
_entity_poly.pdbx_strand_id
1 'polypeptide(L)'
;MASPSPVLYFAYGSNLWLAQMAARCPSSPLTGLARLRGYKWFINARGYANIAPTTNPKKSSGDGDDSTDSEVWGLIYALSPPDEAQLDLNEGVPYAYEKRIIPAEYWPVNTHPSSSSESSGATGTSTDIPKAEYVHRMNMGISDALARGCRRGTCGMC
;
A
#
# COMPACT_ATOMS: atom_id res chain seq x y z
N MET A 1 -6.81 -23.18 23.52
CA MET A 1 -5.74 -22.18 23.32
C MET A 1 -6.21 -21.27 22.20
N ALA A 2 -6.29 -19.95 22.43
CA ALA A 2 -6.65 -19.01 21.37
C ALA A 2 -5.52 -19.00 20.33
N SER A 3 -5.83 -19.22 19.05
CA SER A 3 -4.86 -19.00 17.98
C SER A 3 -4.42 -17.53 18.02
N PRO A 4 -3.11 -17.23 17.89
CA PRO A 4 -2.65 -15.84 17.84
C PRO A 4 -3.38 -15.11 16.72
N SER A 5 -3.79 -13.86 16.97
CA SER A 5 -4.38 -13.02 15.92
C SER A 5 -3.32 -12.80 14.83
N PRO A 6 -3.66 -12.97 13.54
CA PRO A 6 -2.70 -12.84 12.45
C PRO A 6 -2.14 -11.42 12.38
N VAL A 7 -0.86 -11.31 12.04
CA VAL A 7 -0.22 -10.01 11.78
C VAL A 7 -0.75 -9.48 10.45
N LEU A 8 -1.38 -8.31 10.47
CA LEU A 8 -1.89 -7.67 9.26
C LEU A 8 -0.81 -6.76 8.65
N TYR A 9 -0.41 -7.08 7.43
CA TYR A 9 0.58 -6.32 6.68
C TYR A 9 -0.10 -5.38 5.68
N PHE A 10 0.16 -4.08 5.81
CA PHE A 10 -0.30 -3.04 4.89
C PHE A 10 0.72 -2.82 3.77
N ALA A 11 0.41 -3.30 2.57
CA ALA A 11 1.22 -3.11 1.38
C ALA A 11 0.85 -1.81 0.67
N TYR A 12 1.83 -0.93 0.46
CA TYR A 12 1.67 0.39 -0.20
C TYR A 12 2.76 0.67 -1.26
N GLY A 13 3.51 -0.37 -1.63
CA GLY A 13 4.58 -0.31 -2.63
C GLY A 13 4.53 -1.54 -3.53
N SER A 14 5.68 -2.07 -3.98
CA SER A 14 5.70 -3.20 -4.93
C SER A 14 4.96 -4.47 -4.46
N ASN A 15 4.76 -4.65 -3.15
CA ASN A 15 3.95 -5.74 -2.57
C ASN A 15 2.43 -5.56 -2.79
N LEU A 16 2.00 -4.47 -3.44
CA LEU A 16 0.65 -4.37 -4.02
C LEU A 16 0.45 -5.39 -5.15
N TRP A 17 1.52 -5.80 -5.82
CA TRP A 17 1.45 -6.80 -6.88
C TRP A 17 1.18 -8.18 -6.29
N LEU A 18 0.00 -8.73 -6.59
CA LEU A 18 -0.50 -9.98 -6.01
C LEU A 18 0.38 -11.17 -6.36
N ALA A 19 0.89 -11.23 -7.60
CA ALA A 19 1.75 -12.33 -8.02
C ALA A 19 3.10 -12.30 -7.27
N GLN A 20 3.64 -11.11 -7.01
CA GLN A 20 4.84 -10.98 -6.17
C GLN A 20 4.55 -11.44 -4.74
N MET A 21 3.43 -11.01 -4.15
CA MET A 21 3.07 -11.42 -2.79
C MET A 21 2.80 -12.92 -2.69
N ALA A 22 2.12 -13.52 -3.66
CA ALA A 22 1.89 -14.96 -3.69
C ALA A 22 3.20 -15.76 -3.80
N ALA A 23 4.20 -15.24 -4.52
CA ALA A 23 5.51 -15.89 -4.63
C ALA A 23 6.36 -15.73 -3.36
N ARG A 24 6.30 -14.57 -2.69
CA ARG A 24 7.07 -14.28 -1.48
C ARG A 24 6.46 -14.87 -0.21
N CYS A 25 5.14 -14.86 -0.12
CA CYS A 25 4.36 -15.17 1.07
C CYS A 25 3.17 -16.09 0.70
N PRO A 26 3.43 -17.35 0.28
CA PRO A 26 2.40 -18.24 -0.25
C PRO A 26 1.33 -18.63 0.77
N SER A 27 1.61 -18.52 2.08
CA SER A 27 0.67 -18.84 3.15
C SER A 27 -0.03 -17.60 3.71
N SER A 28 0.15 -16.43 3.09
CA SER A 28 -0.35 -15.15 3.58
C SER A 28 -1.41 -14.57 2.65
N PRO A 29 -2.69 -14.94 2.84
CA PRO A 29 -3.74 -14.53 1.93
C PRO A 29 -3.99 -13.03 2.02
N LEU A 30 -4.42 -12.45 0.91
CA LEU A 30 -5.02 -11.13 0.91
C LEU A 30 -6.34 -11.17 1.69
N THR A 31 -6.50 -10.27 2.64
CA THR A 31 -7.68 -10.17 3.49
C THR A 31 -8.55 -8.96 3.19
N GLY A 32 -7.99 -7.87 2.64
CA GLY A 32 -8.77 -6.69 2.30
C GLY A 32 -7.99 -5.53 1.71
N LEU A 33 -8.67 -4.40 1.64
CA LEU A 33 -8.15 -3.08 1.31
C LEU A 33 -8.10 -2.24 2.59
N ALA A 34 -7.14 -1.35 2.71
CA ALA A 34 -7.12 -0.38 3.79
C ALA A 34 -6.70 1.01 3.34
N ARG A 35 -7.03 1.99 4.18
CA ARG A 35 -6.66 3.38 4.02
C ARG A 35 -6.01 3.92 5.30
N LEU A 36 -4.89 4.61 5.11
CA LEU A 36 -4.22 5.43 6.12
C LEU A 36 -4.50 6.91 5.86
N ARG A 37 -5.25 7.57 6.74
CA ARG A 37 -5.46 9.03 6.68
C ARG A 37 -4.34 9.78 7.39
N GLY A 38 -4.00 10.97 6.90
CA GLY A 38 -2.94 11.80 7.47
C GLY A 38 -1.54 11.25 7.19
N TYR A 39 -1.40 10.43 6.14
CA TYR A 39 -0.13 9.92 5.66
C TYR A 39 0.05 10.34 4.20
N LYS A 40 1.30 10.64 3.83
CA LYS A 40 1.70 10.85 2.44
C LYS A 40 2.62 9.74 1.99
N TRP A 41 2.47 9.33 0.74
CA TRP A 41 3.37 8.41 0.08
C TRP A 41 4.48 9.18 -0.65
N PHE A 42 5.68 8.63 -0.70
CA PHE A 42 6.81 9.17 -1.46
C PHE A 42 7.83 8.09 -1.84
N ILE A 43 8.68 8.38 -2.81
CA ILE A 43 9.88 7.58 -3.11
C ILE A 43 11.06 8.13 -2.32
N ASN A 44 11.73 7.28 -1.55
CA ASN A 44 12.94 7.67 -0.83
C ASN A 44 14.15 7.80 -1.79
N ALA A 45 15.26 8.36 -1.30
CA ALA A 45 16.49 8.50 -2.08
C ALA A 45 17.09 7.16 -2.60
N ARG A 46 16.60 6.01 -2.10
CA ARG A 46 17.00 4.67 -2.57
C ARG A 46 16.10 4.14 -3.69
N GLY A 47 15.10 4.92 -4.12
CA GLY A 47 14.17 4.55 -5.19
C GLY A 47 13.01 3.65 -4.75
N TYR A 48 12.71 3.57 -3.44
CA TYR A 48 11.65 2.72 -2.92
C TYR A 48 10.51 3.52 -2.26
N ALA A 49 9.30 2.99 -2.36
CA ALA A 49 8.08 3.48 -1.72
C ALA A 49 8.23 3.58 -0.20
N ASN A 50 7.76 4.70 0.36
CA ASN A 50 7.70 4.93 1.80
C ASN A 50 6.49 5.82 2.14
N ILE A 51 6.10 5.85 3.41
CA ILE A 51 5.01 6.69 3.93
C ILE A 51 5.48 7.53 5.11
N ALA A 52 4.96 8.74 5.23
CA ALA A 52 5.24 9.62 6.36
C ALA A 52 3.95 10.30 6.85
N PRO A 53 3.78 10.51 8.17
CA PRO A 53 2.69 11.34 8.68
C PRO A 53 2.74 12.74 8.07
N THR A 54 1.58 13.30 7.77
CA THR A 54 1.47 14.71 7.39
C THR A 54 1.51 15.59 8.64
N THR A 55 2.28 16.68 8.60
CA THR A 55 2.49 17.57 9.74
C THR A 55 1.25 18.39 10.13
N ASN A 56 0.23 18.46 9.26
CA ASN A 56 -1.01 19.19 9.50
C ASN A 56 -2.24 18.38 9.04
N PRO A 57 -2.74 17.40 9.81
CA PRO A 57 -4.07 16.86 9.58
C PRO A 57 -5.10 17.94 9.97
N LYS A 58 -5.37 18.92 9.08
CA LYS A 58 -6.43 19.89 9.35
C LYS A 58 -7.75 19.12 9.40
N LYS A 59 -8.51 19.31 10.50
CA LYS A 59 -9.92 18.89 10.55
C LYS A 59 -10.60 19.55 9.36
N SER A 60 -11.37 18.79 8.60
CA SER A 60 -12.21 19.23 7.49
C SER A 60 -13.16 20.36 7.92
N SER A 61 -12.65 21.60 7.96
CA SER A 61 -13.46 22.81 8.04
C SER A 61 -13.67 23.26 6.62
N GLY A 62 -14.88 23.02 6.11
CA GLY A 62 -15.28 23.39 4.77
C GLY A 62 -15.18 24.90 4.59
N ASP A 63 -14.18 25.31 3.82
CA ASP A 63 -14.16 26.49 2.97
C ASP A 63 -12.99 26.25 2.00
N GLY A 64 -13.29 26.35 0.70
CA GLY A 64 -12.50 25.75 -0.39
C GLY A 64 -11.00 26.01 -0.34
N ASP A 65 -10.23 24.92 -0.35
CA ASP A 65 -8.81 24.90 -0.71
C ASP A 65 -8.53 23.52 -1.32
N ASP A 66 -7.76 23.48 -2.41
CA ASP A 66 -7.44 22.33 -3.27
C ASP A 66 -6.48 21.33 -2.59
N SER A 67 -6.51 21.28 -1.25
CA SER A 67 -5.67 20.40 -0.44
C SER A 67 -6.36 19.05 -0.26
N THR A 68 -6.06 18.12 -1.16
CA THR A 68 -6.48 16.72 -1.04
C THR A 68 -6.05 16.18 0.33
N ASP A 69 -7.00 15.73 1.16
CA ASP A 69 -6.73 14.99 2.40
C ASP A 69 -5.67 13.92 2.11
N SER A 70 -4.49 14.03 2.70
CA SER A 70 -3.39 13.10 2.40
C SER A 70 -3.74 11.73 2.95
N GLU A 71 -3.99 10.80 2.04
CA GLU A 71 -4.32 9.42 2.35
C GLU A 71 -3.46 8.46 1.52
N VAL A 72 -3.09 7.33 2.13
CA VAL A 72 -2.40 6.24 1.46
C VAL A 72 -3.30 5.02 1.48
N TRP A 73 -3.55 4.46 0.31
CA TRP A 73 -4.29 3.21 0.16
C TRP A 73 -3.37 2.05 -0.09
N GLY A 74 -3.77 0.88 0.39
CA GLY A 74 -2.97 -0.32 0.30
C GLY A 74 -3.76 -1.60 0.51
N LEU A 75 -3.13 -2.71 0.16
CA LEU A 75 -3.69 -4.05 0.33
C LEU A 75 -3.28 -4.64 1.68
N ILE A 76 -4.20 -5.35 2.33
CA ILE A 76 -3.93 -6.04 3.59
C ILE A 76 -3.75 -7.53 3.35
N TYR A 77 -2.66 -8.07 3.87
CA TYR A 77 -2.38 -9.50 3.92
C TYR A 77 -2.32 -9.97 5.37
N ALA A 78 -2.84 -11.17 5.65
CA ALA A 78 -2.64 -11.84 6.93
C ALA A 78 -1.34 -12.65 6.84
N LEU A 79 -0.26 -12.13 7.43
CA LEU A 79 1.03 -12.80 7.40
C LEU A 79 1.05 -14.01 8.33
N SER A 80 1.54 -15.12 7.79
CA SER A 80 1.97 -16.25 8.61
C SER A 80 3.35 -15.93 9.22
N PRO A 81 3.70 -16.47 10.41
CA PRO A 81 5.03 -16.27 11.00
C PRO A 81 6.22 -16.60 10.06
N PRO A 82 6.21 -17.71 9.29
CA PRO A 82 7.32 -17.98 8.37
C PRO A 82 7.39 -16.99 7.20
N ASP A 83 6.25 -16.55 6.66
CA ASP A 83 6.21 -15.58 5.58
C ASP A 83 6.63 -14.19 6.05
N GLU A 84 6.27 -13.79 7.28
CA GLU A 84 6.72 -12.54 7.89
C GLU A 84 8.25 -12.53 8.03
N ALA A 85 8.84 -13.62 8.54
CA ALA A 85 10.29 -13.72 8.69
C ALA A 85 11.03 -13.64 7.34
N GLN A 86 10.47 -14.24 6.27
CA GLN A 86 11.03 -14.11 4.92
C GLN A 86 10.86 -12.70 4.36
N LEU A 87 9.72 -12.06 4.61
CA LEU A 87 9.46 -10.70 4.16
C LEU A 87 10.42 -9.71 4.83
N ASP A 88 10.73 -9.89 6.11
CA ASP A 88 11.71 -9.07 6.85
C ASP A 88 13.09 -9.09 6.20
N LEU A 89 13.54 -10.25 5.72
CA LEU A 89 14.81 -10.38 5.00
C LEU A 89 14.77 -9.63 3.66
N ASN A 90 13.66 -9.74 2.93
CA ASN A 90 13.46 -9.08 1.63
C ASN A 90 13.39 -7.55 1.75
N GLU A 91 12.78 -7.04 2.82
CA GLU A 91 12.68 -5.61 3.12
C GLU A 91 13.92 -5.09 3.87
N GLY A 92 14.83 -5.97 4.30
CA GLY A 92 16.05 -5.61 5.02
C GLY A 92 15.79 -5.01 6.41
N VAL A 93 14.77 -5.50 7.11
CA VAL A 93 14.42 -5.09 8.49
C VAL A 93 15.51 -5.53 9.46
N PRO A 94 15.92 -4.69 10.44
CA PRO A 94 15.44 -3.33 10.74
C PRO A 94 16.25 -2.20 10.08
N TYR A 95 17.17 -2.52 9.15
CA TYR A 95 18.15 -1.56 8.63
C TYR A 95 17.61 -0.69 7.48
N ALA A 96 16.84 -1.28 6.57
CA ALA A 96 16.28 -0.60 5.42
C ALA A 96 14.83 -0.14 5.66
N TYR A 97 14.07 -0.89 6.47
CA TYR A 97 12.71 -0.56 6.89
C TYR A 97 12.50 -0.88 8.38
N GLU A 98 11.64 -0.10 9.04
CA GLU A 98 11.21 -0.29 10.43
C GLU A 98 9.76 -0.78 10.47
N LYS A 99 9.45 -1.76 11.34
CA LYS A 99 8.07 -2.20 11.58
C LYS A 99 7.33 -1.21 12.47
N ARG A 100 6.14 -0.78 12.05
CA ARG A 100 5.25 0.07 12.85
C ARG A 100 3.81 -0.43 12.79
N ILE A 101 3.13 -0.36 13.93
CA ILE A 101 1.69 -0.62 14.03
C ILE A 101 0.98 0.71 13.85
N ILE A 102 0.15 0.82 12.82
CA ILE A 102 -0.58 2.05 12.48
C ILE A 102 -2.07 1.70 12.35
N PRO A 103 -2.97 2.45 13.00
CA PRO A 103 -4.40 2.26 12.80
C PRO A 103 -4.79 2.62 11.36
N ALA A 104 -5.57 1.74 10.73
CA ALA A 104 -6.05 1.91 9.36
C ALA A 104 -7.56 1.68 9.29
N GLU A 105 -8.23 2.38 8.38
CA GLU A 105 -9.58 2.01 7.98
C GLU A 105 -9.49 0.78 7.08
N TYR A 106 -10.23 -0.29 7.39
CA TYR A 106 -10.07 -1.60 6.75
C TYR A 106 -11.40 -2.13 6.20
N TRP A 107 -11.36 -2.62 4.96
CA TRP A 107 -12.47 -3.25 4.26
C TRP A 107 -12.06 -4.66 3.80
N PRO A 108 -12.66 -5.74 4.35
CA PRO A 108 -12.33 -7.11 3.95
C PRO A 108 -12.77 -7.41 2.50
N VAL A 109 -12.11 -8.37 1.85
CA VAL A 109 -12.36 -8.79 0.45
C VAL A 109 -13.81 -9.23 0.18
N ASN A 110 -14.64 -9.46 1.22
CA ASN A 110 -16.05 -9.85 1.10
C ASN A 110 -17.07 -8.71 1.26
N THR A 111 -16.64 -7.45 1.36
CA THR A 111 -17.55 -6.29 1.49
C THR A 111 -17.27 -5.24 0.42
N HIS A 112 -17.68 -5.47 -0.84
CA HIS A 112 -18.44 -4.54 -1.69
C HIS A 112 -18.63 -5.07 -3.15
N PRO A 113 -19.74 -4.67 -3.82
CA PRO A 113 -20.24 -5.28 -5.06
C PRO A 113 -19.41 -4.89 -6.28
N SER A 114 -19.37 -5.79 -7.25
CA SER A 114 -18.87 -5.57 -8.60
C SER A 114 -19.35 -4.22 -9.16
N SER A 115 -18.43 -3.27 -9.38
CA SER A 115 -18.68 -2.17 -10.31
C SER A 115 -17.41 -1.81 -11.09
N SER A 116 -17.51 -2.13 -12.38
CA SER A 116 -16.92 -1.52 -13.57
C SER A 116 -15.57 -0.79 -13.45
N SER A 117 -14.57 -1.45 -14.02
CA SER A 117 -13.26 -0.93 -14.41
C SER A 117 -13.35 0.08 -15.56
N GLU A 118 -12.93 1.32 -15.31
CA GLU A 118 -12.49 2.25 -16.35
C GLU A 118 -10.97 2.48 -16.26
N SER A 119 -10.30 2.13 -17.35
CA SER A 119 -8.86 2.13 -17.54
C SER A 119 -8.44 3.38 -18.34
N SER A 120 -7.81 4.35 -17.67
CA SER A 120 -7.02 5.39 -18.33
C SER A 120 -5.65 5.48 -17.68
N GLY A 121 -4.59 5.24 -18.44
CA GLY A 121 -3.21 5.35 -17.97
C GLY A 121 -2.82 6.80 -17.73
N ALA A 122 -2.20 7.07 -16.59
CA ALA A 122 -1.55 8.35 -16.31
C ALA A 122 -0.07 8.11 -16.04
N THR A 123 0.78 8.88 -16.72
CA THR A 123 2.23 8.91 -16.54
C THR A 123 2.59 10.18 -15.78
N GLY A 124 2.97 10.04 -14.51
CA GLY A 124 3.50 11.11 -13.67
C GLY A 124 4.99 10.91 -13.37
N THR A 125 5.80 11.93 -13.68
CA THR A 125 7.26 11.95 -13.51
C THR A 125 7.64 12.51 -12.13
N SER A 126 8.29 11.70 -11.27
CA SER A 126 9.05 12.19 -10.11
C SER A 126 10.56 12.15 -10.39
N THR A 127 11.27 13.16 -9.91
CA THR A 127 12.62 13.60 -10.29
C THR A 127 13.81 12.76 -9.80
N ASP A 128 13.63 11.47 -9.52
CA ASP A 128 14.74 10.53 -9.28
C ASP A 128 14.38 9.20 -9.93
N ILE A 129 15.16 8.77 -10.93
CA ILE A 129 14.82 7.64 -11.82
C ILE A 129 14.76 6.35 -10.97
N PRO A 130 13.57 5.80 -10.66
CA PRO A 130 13.47 4.55 -9.95
C PRO A 130 13.98 3.43 -10.87
N LYS A 131 14.53 2.36 -10.31
CA LYS A 131 14.96 1.21 -11.12
C LYS A 131 13.77 0.72 -11.96
N ALA A 132 13.97 0.51 -13.27
CA ALA A 132 12.88 0.13 -14.19
C ALA A 132 12.12 -1.14 -13.74
N GLU A 133 12.83 -2.11 -13.16
CA GLU A 133 12.26 -3.32 -12.55
C GLU A 133 11.33 -3.02 -11.36
N TYR A 134 11.60 -1.96 -10.60
CA TYR A 134 10.77 -1.52 -9.48
C TYR A 134 9.53 -0.80 -10.00
N VAL A 135 9.69 0.07 -10.99
CA VAL A 135 8.57 0.76 -11.65
C VAL A 135 7.59 -0.24 -12.25
N HIS A 136 8.09 -1.28 -12.93
CA HIS A 136 7.23 -2.33 -13.48
C HIS A 136 6.36 -2.99 -12.40
N ARG A 137 6.96 -3.36 -11.26
CA ARG A 137 6.24 -3.99 -10.15
C ARG A 137 5.25 -3.04 -9.47
N MET A 138 5.60 -1.77 -9.35
CA MET A 138 4.67 -0.75 -8.87
C MET A 138 3.46 -0.65 -9.80
N ASN A 139 3.66 -0.57 -11.11
CA ASN A 139 2.58 -0.49 -12.08
C ASN A 139 1.67 -1.72 -12.05
N MET A 140 2.24 -2.92 -11.94
CA MET A 140 1.45 -4.15 -11.76
C MET A 140 0.66 -4.13 -10.45
N GLY A 141 1.27 -3.68 -9.36
CA GLY A 141 0.60 -3.55 -8.07
C GLY A 141 -0.51 -2.51 -8.05
N ILE A 142 -0.32 -1.37 -8.71
CA ILE A 142 -1.36 -0.35 -8.87
C ILE A 142 -2.54 -0.93 -9.64
N SER A 143 -2.29 -1.66 -10.73
CA SER A 143 -3.36 -2.33 -11.49
C SER A 143 -4.18 -3.29 -10.61
N ASP A 144 -3.50 -4.11 -9.80
CA ASP A 144 -4.16 -5.05 -8.88
C ASP A 144 -4.95 -4.33 -7.77
N ALA A 145 -4.41 -3.23 -7.24
CA ALA A 145 -5.07 -2.43 -6.21
C ALA A 145 -6.33 -1.73 -6.76
N LEU A 146 -6.23 -1.15 -7.97
CA LEU A 146 -7.36 -0.52 -8.66
C LEU A 146 -8.47 -1.53 -8.95
N ALA A 147 -8.13 -2.74 -9.39
CA ALA A 147 -9.10 -3.82 -9.62
C ALA A 147 -9.88 -4.23 -8.35
N ARG A 148 -9.39 -3.84 -7.17
CA ARG A 148 -10.00 -4.12 -5.86
C ARG A 148 -10.71 -2.91 -5.24
N GLY A 149 -10.91 -1.85 -6.01
CA GLY A 149 -11.65 -0.66 -5.58
C GLY A 149 -10.79 0.43 -4.92
N CYS A 150 -9.46 0.34 -5.02
CA CYS A 150 -8.60 1.45 -4.63
C CYS A 150 -8.85 2.67 -5.54
N ARG A 151 -8.83 3.88 -4.96
CA ARG A 151 -9.00 5.13 -5.74
C ARG A 151 -7.71 5.44 -6.53
N ARG A 152 -7.89 6.03 -7.71
CA ARG A 152 -6.77 6.55 -8.54
C ARG A 152 -6.10 7.73 -7.81
N GLY A 153 -4.78 7.84 -7.92
CA GLY A 153 -3.99 8.92 -7.30
C GLY A 153 -3.74 8.77 -5.79
N THR A 154 -4.31 7.76 -5.13
CA THR A 154 -4.17 7.54 -3.68
C THR A 154 -3.40 6.26 -3.33
N CYS A 155 -3.15 5.40 -4.33
CA CYS A 155 -2.29 4.22 -4.23
C CYS A 155 -0.90 4.54 -4.78
N GLY A 156 -0.15 5.34 -4.04
CA GLY A 156 1.31 5.43 -4.20
C GLY A 156 1.88 5.85 -5.56
N MET A 157 1.14 6.55 -6.42
CA MET A 157 1.68 7.33 -7.54
C MET A 157 0.59 8.25 -8.10
N CYS A 158 0.93 9.52 -8.25
CA CYS A 158 0.22 10.51 -9.07
C CYS A 158 0.98 10.67 -10.39
#